data_AF-A0AAV9ZPL5-F1
#
_entry.id   AF-A0AAV9ZPL5-F1
#
_cell.length_a   1.000
_cell.length_b   1.000
_cell.length_c   1.000
_cell.angle_alpha   90.00
_cell.angle_beta   90.00
_cell.angle_gamma   90.00
#
_symmetry.space_group_name_H-M   'P 1'
#
loop_
_entity.id
_entity.type
_entity.pdbx_description
1 polymer ?
#
loop_
_entity_poly.entity_id
_entity_poly.type
_entity_poly.pdbx_seq_one_letter_code
_entity_poly.pdbx_strand_id
1 'polypeptide(L)'
;NRWIPQVFYGEIQEILVCELPDRRAFGDLAGKTRLLAVIRPCSTAGRDACNEVVCYTQKTQPIVQDIRTVVAVVGRVPTRGEWGIVDRSGGLLHPSFVTV
;
A
#
# COMPACT_ATOMS: atom_id res chain seq x y z
N ASN A 1 -22.19 -10.02 -11.58
CA ASN A 1 -21.27 -9.22 -10.76
C ASN A 1 -19.91 -9.10 -11.42
N ARG A 2 -19.54 -7.89 -11.83
CA ARG A 2 -18.21 -7.58 -12.39
C ARG A 2 -17.38 -6.94 -11.28
N TRP A 3 -16.20 -7.48 -10.99
CA TRP A 3 -15.25 -6.88 -10.06
C TRP A 3 -14.56 -5.69 -10.74
N ILE A 4 -14.52 -4.54 -10.05
CA ILE A 4 -13.84 -3.33 -10.51
C ILE A 4 -12.67 -3.09 -9.54
N PRO A 5 -11.41 -3.15 -10.00
CA PRO A 5 -10.26 -2.84 -9.17
C PRO A 5 -10.36 -1.41 -8.62
N GLN A 6 -10.10 -1.24 -7.33
CA GLN A 6 -10.04 0.07 -6.69
C GLN A 6 -8.60 0.36 -6.26
N VAL A 7 -8.14 1.59 -6.51
CA VAL A 7 -6.81 2.05 -6.12
C VAL A 7 -6.87 2.67 -4.73
N PHE A 8 -5.88 2.32 -3.90
CA PHE A 8 -5.70 2.87 -2.57
C PHE A 8 -4.29 3.43 -2.44
N TYR A 9 -4.17 4.62 -1.86
CA TYR A 9 -2.89 5.26 -1.58
C TYR A 9 -2.69 5.36 -0.07
N GLY A 10 -1.43 5.25 0.35
CA GLY A 10 -1.04 5.38 1.74
C GLY A 10 0.40 5.81 1.87
N GLU A 11 0.73 6.39 3.02
CA GLU A 11 2.10 6.75 3.37
C GLU A 11 2.72 5.61 4.18
N ILE A 12 3.81 5.02 3.68
CA ILE A 12 4.62 4.09 4.47
C ILE A 12 5.28 4.90 5.59
N GLN A 13 4.98 4.54 6.84
CA GLN A 13 5.57 5.14 8.04
C GLN A 13 6.81 4.36 8.47
N GLU A 14 6.69 3.03 8.48
CA GLU A 14 7.73 2.12 8.97
C GLU A 14 7.70 0.81 8.19
N ILE A 15 8.86 0.14 8.12
CA ILE A 15 8.99 -1.25 7.67
C ILE A 15 9.49 -2.07 8.87
N LEU A 16 8.64 -2.99 9.33
CA LEU A 16 8.94 -3.90 10.43
C LEU A 16 9.51 -5.20 9.87
N VAL A 17 10.61 -5.65 10.47
CA VAL A 17 11.18 -6.96 10.21
C VAL A 17 10.68 -7.92 11.28
N CYS A 18 9.84 -8.87 10.88
CA CYS A 18 9.26 -9.88 11.77
C CYS A 18 9.92 -11.23 11.51
N GLU A 19 10.83 -11.62 12.40
CA GLU A 19 11.47 -12.93 12.35
C GLU A 19 10.61 -13.95 13.09
N LEU A 20 10.02 -14.89 12.35
CA LEU A 20 9.16 -15.90 12.94
C LEU A 20 9.99 -17.10 13.38
N PRO A 21 9.87 -17.53 14.64
CA PRO A 21 10.63 -18.69 15.12
C PRO A 21 10.13 -19.96 14.44
N ASP A 22 10.99 -20.97 14.37
CA ASP A 22 10.64 -22.27 13.84
C ASP A 22 9.77 -23.06 14.84
N ARG A 23 8.48 -22.74 14.85
CA ARG A 23 7.48 -23.38 15.71
C ARG A 23 6.25 -23.75 14.90
N ARG A 24 5.68 -24.93 15.18
CA ARG A 24 4.47 -25.45 14.52
C ARG A 24 3.29 -24.47 14.52
N ALA A 25 3.19 -23.59 15.52
CA ALA A 25 2.15 -22.56 15.61
C ALA A 25 2.14 -21.59 14.42
N PHE A 26 3.27 -21.40 13.73
CA PHE A 26 3.39 -20.52 12.58
C PHE A 26 3.12 -21.22 11.23
N GLY A 27 2.87 -22.54 11.22
CA GLY A 27 2.59 -23.30 10.00
C GLY A 27 3.63 -23.03 8.90
N ASP A 28 3.15 -22.70 7.69
CA ASP A 28 4.01 -22.39 6.54
C ASP A 28 4.84 -21.11 6.69
N LEU A 29 4.62 -20.34 7.75
CA LEU A 29 5.40 -19.15 8.07
C LEU A 29 6.57 -19.45 9.04
N ALA A 30 6.63 -20.64 9.63
CA ALA A 30 7.67 -21.03 10.58
C ALA A 30 9.08 -20.86 10.01
N GLY A 31 9.98 -20.28 10.81
CA GLY A 31 11.38 -20.06 10.44
C GLY A 31 11.60 -19.02 9.33
N LYS A 32 10.57 -18.26 8.93
CA LYS A 32 10.67 -17.27 7.86
C LYS A 32 10.62 -15.84 8.40
N THR A 33 11.33 -14.94 7.73
CA THR A 33 11.19 -13.50 7.94
C THR A 33 10.01 -12.95 7.14
N ARG A 34 9.24 -12.05 7.75
CA ARG A 34 8.17 -11.28 7.10
C ARG A 34 8.49 -9.79 7.22
N LEU A 35 8.37 -9.09 6.11
CA LEU A 35 8.44 -7.64 6.08
C LEU A 35 7.02 -7.08 6.12
N LEU A 36 6.72 -6.28 7.12
CA LEU A 36 5.41 -5.66 7.30
C LEU A 36 5.56 -4.15 7.15
N ALA A 37 4.70 -3.52 6.35
CA ALA A 37 4.64 -2.08 6.23
C ALA A 37 3.56 -1.51 7.17
N VAL A 38 3.94 -0.53 8.00
CA VAL A 38 2.99 0.32 8.70
C VAL A 38 2.59 1.44 7.74
N ILE A 39 1.36 1.40 7.25
CA ILE A 39 0.86 2.31 6.23
C ILE A 39 -0.20 3.20 6.85
N ARG A 40 -0.09 4.51 6.68
CA ARG A 40 -1.15 5.45 7.01
C ARG A 40 -1.97 5.78 5.76
N PRO A 41 -3.21 5.27 5.61
CA PRO A 41 -3.97 5.47 4.39
C PRO A 41 -4.31 6.94 4.14
N CYS A 42 -4.33 7.32 2.86
CA CYS A 42 -4.67 8.64 2.36
C CYS A 42 -6.12 8.63 1.84
N SER A 43 -6.92 9.61 2.24
CA SER A 43 -8.30 9.73 1.70
C SER A 43 -8.26 10.41 0.34
N THR A 44 -8.31 9.62 -0.74
CA THR A 44 -8.34 10.13 -2.13
C THR A 44 -9.72 10.12 -2.78
N ALA A 45 -10.75 9.73 -2.01
CA ALA A 45 -12.11 9.46 -2.51
C ALA A 45 -12.15 8.41 -3.65
N GLY A 46 -11.19 7.48 -3.68
CA GLY A 46 -11.10 6.43 -4.70
C GLY A 46 -10.55 6.88 -6.04
N ARG A 47 -10.06 8.13 -6.14
CA ARG A 47 -9.40 8.64 -7.36
C ARG A 47 -8.03 8.03 -7.57
N ASP A 48 -7.65 7.89 -8.83
CA ASP A 48 -6.42 7.26 -9.29
C ASP A 48 -5.43 8.31 -9.80
N ALA A 49 -4.32 8.47 -9.08
CA ALA A 49 -3.28 9.45 -9.39
C ALA A 49 -2.48 9.12 -10.65
N CYS A 50 -2.62 7.91 -11.20
CA CYS A 50 -2.05 7.56 -12.49
C CYS A 50 -2.85 8.16 -13.67
N ASN A 51 -4.15 8.44 -13.47
CA ASN A 51 -5.05 8.90 -14.53
C ASN A 51 -5.40 10.39 -14.42
N GLU A 52 -5.27 10.99 -13.23
CA GLU A 52 -5.62 12.39 -12.99
C GLU A 52 -4.78 12.99 -11.85
N VAL A 53 -4.91 14.31 -11.65
CA VAL A 53 -4.28 14.99 -10.51
C VAL A 53 -5.08 14.69 -9.24
N VAL A 54 -4.47 13.94 -8.33
CA VAL A 54 -5.07 13.58 -7.04
C VAL A 54 -4.33 14.25 -5.89
N CYS A 55 -5.09 15.00 -5.10
CA CYS A 55 -4.64 15.58 -3.83
C CYS A 55 -5.44 15.02 -2.65
N TYR A 56 -4.83 15.04 -1.47
CA TYR A 56 -5.49 14.68 -0.21
C TYR A 56 -4.96 15.52 0.96
N THR A 57 -5.82 15.72 1.95
CA THR A 57 -5.49 16.35 3.25
C THR A 57 -5.66 15.37 4.40
N GLN A 58 -6.65 14.49 4.30
CA GLN A 58 -7.04 13.57 5.35
C GLN A 58 -6.28 12.25 5.27
N LYS A 59 -5.92 11.73 6.44
CA LYS A 59 -5.33 10.40 6.63
C LYS A 59 -6.09 9.67 7.72
N THR A 60 -6.25 8.35 7.59
CA THR A 60 -6.92 7.53 8.61
C THR A 60 -5.91 6.96 9.61
N GLN A 61 -6.38 6.07 10.49
CA GLN A 61 -5.50 5.30 11.39
C GLN A 61 -4.51 4.44 10.59
N PRO A 62 -3.26 4.30 11.06
CA PRO A 62 -2.30 3.38 10.48
C PRO A 62 -2.79 1.93 10.51
N ILE A 63 -2.42 1.18 9.48
CA ILE A 63 -2.65 -0.25 9.35
C ILE A 63 -1.32 -0.96 9.13
N VAL A 64 -1.24 -2.25 9.49
CA VAL A 64 -0.09 -3.10 9.23
C VAL A 64 -0.45 -4.07 8.11
N GLN A 65 0.35 -4.09 7.05
CA GLN A 65 0.16 -5.00 5.92
C GLN A 65 1.47 -5.71 5.56
N ASP A 66 1.37 -6.90 4.96
CA ASP A 66 2.54 -7.54 4.35
C ASP A 66 3.04 -6.66 3.20
N ILE A 67 4.32 -6.30 3.18
CA ILE A 67 4.85 -5.37 2.18
C ILE A 67 4.65 -5.87 0.75
N ARG A 68 4.49 -7.19 0.55
CA ARG A 68 4.23 -7.80 -0.75
C ARG A 68 2.87 -7.44 -1.32
N THR A 69 1.95 -6.90 -0.52
CA THR A 69 0.66 -6.38 -1.01
C THR A 69 0.76 -4.94 -1.50
N VAL A 70 1.91 -4.26 -1.33
CA VAL A 70 2.16 -2.94 -1.87
C VAL A 70 2.58 -3.07 -3.34
N VAL A 71 1.76 -2.54 -4.25
CA VAL A 71 1.97 -2.67 -5.69
C VAL A 71 3.08 -1.74 -6.20
N ALA A 72 3.21 -0.54 -5.62
CA ALA A 72 4.29 0.39 -5.93
C ALA A 72 4.49 1.46 -4.85
N VAL A 73 5.66 2.11 -4.93
CA VAL A 73 5.98 3.32 -4.18
C VAL A 73 5.93 4.50 -5.15
N VAL A 74 5.15 5.52 -4.78
CA VAL A 74 4.93 6.74 -5.58
C VAL A 74 5.39 7.97 -4.81
N GLY A 75 5.61 9.07 -5.53
CA GLY A 75 5.99 10.34 -4.92
C GLY A 75 4.78 11.08 -4.34
N ARG A 76 5.05 12.04 -3.44
CA ARG A 76 4.07 13.06 -3.05
C ARG A 76 4.76 14.40 -2.84
N VAL A 77 4.02 15.49 -3.06
CA VAL A 77 4.53 16.85 -2.93
C VAL A 77 3.55 17.70 -2.11
N PRO A 78 4.00 18.48 -1.11
CA PRO A 78 3.13 19.42 -0.44
C PRO A 78 2.84 20.60 -1.38
N THR A 79 1.57 20.93 -1.57
CA THR A 79 1.15 22.04 -2.43
C THR A 79 -0.19 22.58 -1.97
N ARG A 80 -0.31 23.92 -1.89
CA ARG A 80 -1.58 24.62 -1.57
C ARG A 80 -2.30 24.11 -0.31
N GLY A 81 -1.55 23.69 0.71
CA GLY A 81 -2.12 23.16 1.96
C GLY A 81 -2.54 21.69 1.91
N GLU A 82 -2.27 21.01 0.80
CA GLU A 82 -2.60 19.59 0.59
C GLU A 82 -1.35 18.80 0.17
N TRP A 83 -1.50 17.48 0.04
CA TRP A 83 -0.52 16.60 -0.56
C TRP A 83 -0.99 16.14 -1.94
N GLY A 84 -0.25 16.50 -2.98
CA GLY A 84 -0.43 15.95 -4.32
C GLY A 84 0.32 14.65 -4.49
N ILE A 85 -0.31 13.64 -5.07
CA ILE A 85 0.32 12.35 -5.39
C ILE A 85 0.96 12.43 -6.78
N VAL A 86 2.21 11.95 -6.88
CA VAL A 86 2.96 11.88 -8.14
C VAL A 86 3.14 10.39 -8.48
N ASP A 87 2.14 9.85 -9.16
CA ASP A 87 2.15 8.48 -9.67
C ASP A 87 2.51 8.49 -11.16
N ARG A 88 3.67 7.93 -11.48
CA ARG A 88 4.18 7.84 -12.87
C ARG A 88 4.25 6.39 -13.35
N SER A 89 3.47 5.51 -12.74
CA SER A 89 3.42 4.10 -13.13
C SER A 89 2.85 3.87 -14.52
N GLY A 90 2.18 4.87 -15.11
CA GLY A 90 1.78 4.87 -16.52
C GLY A 90 0.83 3.73 -16.89
N GLY A 91 0.02 3.27 -15.92
CA GLY A 91 -0.88 2.13 -16.10
C GLY A 91 -0.17 0.80 -16.27
N LEU A 92 1.14 0.71 -16.08
CA LEU A 92 1.89 -0.55 -16.19
C LEU A 92 1.67 -1.46 -14.98
N LEU A 93 1.21 -0.90 -13.86
CA LEU A 93 0.95 -1.64 -12.63
C LEU A 93 -0.47 -2.22 -12.64
N HIS A 94 -0.55 -3.55 -12.59
CA HIS A 94 -1.80 -4.27 -12.48
C HIS A 94 -1.74 -5.22 -11.28
N PRO A 95 -2.63 -5.07 -10.28
CA PRO A 95 -2.73 -6.08 -9.24
C PRO A 95 -3.19 -7.40 -9.88
N SER A 96 -2.45 -8.47 -9.63
CA SER A 96 -2.86 -9.83 -9.99
C SER A 96 -3.28 -10.58 -8.73
N PHE A 97 -4.37 -11.33 -8.82
CA PHE A 97 -4.76 -12.24 -7.76
C PHE A 97 -3.84 -13.47 -7.84
N VAL A 98 -2.96 -13.61 -6.87
CA VAL A 98 -2.15 -14.82 -6.72
C VAL A 98 -2.94 -15.80 -5.86
N THR A 99 -3.25 -16.98 -6.41
CA THR A 99 -3.80 -18.08 -5.61
C THR A 99 -2.63 -18.74 -4.89
N VAL A 100 -2.69 -18.79 -3.57
CA VAL A 100 -1.70 -19.48 -2.72
C VAL A 100 -2.18 -20.90 -2.47
#